data_AF-A0AAW2LH43-F1
#
_entry.id   AF-A0AAW2LH43-F1
#
_cell.length_a   1.000
_cell.length_b   1.000
_cell.length_c   1.000
_cell.angle_alpha   90.00
_cell.angle_beta   90.00
_cell.angle_gamma   90.00
#
_symmetry.space_group_name_H-M   'P 1'
#
loop_
_entity.id
_entity.type
_entity.pdbx_description
1 polymer ?
#
loop_
_entity_poly.entity_id
_entity_poly.type
_entity_poly.pdbx_seq_one_letter_code
_entity_poly.pdbx_strand_id
1 'polypeptide(L)'
;MTWGKSVAATALISARDSIHDGIGEVYGAKATINVWDPRIEVVNEFSLSQIWVLSGSFDGSDLNSIEAGWQVSPELYGDNTPRLFTYWTSDAYQATGCYNLLCSGFVQTTNEIAIGGAISPLSSFGGNQYDITILIWKDPNLGNWWMGFGENTLVGYWPTEIFSHLADRATMVEWGGEVVNSRANGHHTSTQMGSGHFPEEGFAKASYFRNLEIVDSDNSLSSAHDISTLAENTNCYNIKSSYNNEWGTHFYYGGPGKSPQCP
;
A
#
# COMPACT_ATOMS: atom_id res chain seq x y z
N MET A 1 0.14 -1.89 20.35
CA MET A 1 1.54 -2.18 19.98
C MET A 1 2.22 -0.84 19.82
N THR A 2 3.33 -0.59 20.53
CA THR A 2 4.18 0.58 20.27
C THR A 2 5.00 0.27 19.03
N TRP A 3 4.54 0.73 17.87
CA TRP A 3 5.30 0.61 16.62
C TRP A 3 6.59 1.43 16.75
N GLY A 4 7.73 0.83 16.39
CA GLY A 4 8.98 1.57 16.22
C GLY A 4 8.82 2.64 15.11
N LYS A 5 9.78 3.57 14.99
CA LYS A 5 9.78 4.51 13.86
C LYS A 5 9.80 3.71 12.55
N SER A 6 8.74 3.79 11.76
CA SER A 6 8.72 3.20 10.41
C SER A 6 9.54 4.06 9.45
N VAL A 7 10.01 3.44 8.37
CA VAL A 7 10.66 4.11 7.24
C VAL A 7 9.86 3.73 6.00
N ALA A 8 9.27 4.72 5.36
CA ALA A 8 8.44 4.52 4.17
C ALA A 8 9.18 4.93 2.88
N ALA A 9 8.89 4.25 1.78
CA ALA A 9 9.18 4.72 0.42
C ALA A 9 7.89 4.64 -0.40
N THR A 10 7.26 5.79 -0.59
CA THR A 10 5.89 5.91 -1.11
C THR A 10 5.85 6.80 -2.35
N ALA A 11 5.01 6.44 -3.31
CA ALA A 11 4.49 7.37 -4.30
C ALA A 11 3.14 7.86 -3.79
N LEU A 12 2.93 9.17 -3.79
CA LEU A 12 1.73 9.79 -3.27
C LEU A 12 1.09 10.69 -4.31
N ILE A 13 -0.23 10.71 -4.29
CA ILE A 13 -1.06 11.72 -4.91
C ILE A 13 -1.92 12.34 -3.81
N SER A 14 -1.59 13.56 -3.44
CA SER A 14 -2.47 14.39 -2.63
C SER A 14 -3.50 15.06 -3.55
N ALA A 15 -4.80 14.80 -3.31
CA ALA A 15 -5.83 15.65 -3.89
C ALA A 15 -5.75 16.99 -3.15
N ARG A 16 -5.34 18.05 -3.84
CA ARG A 16 -5.40 19.40 -3.29
C ARG A 16 -6.68 20.07 -3.75
N ASP A 17 -7.34 20.72 -2.79
CA ASP A 17 -8.48 21.60 -3.03
C ASP A 17 -8.15 22.61 -4.13
N SER A 18 -9.06 22.71 -5.08
CA SER A 18 -9.01 23.54 -6.27
C SER A 18 -8.41 24.94 -6.02
N ILE A 19 -7.39 25.29 -6.81
CA ILE A 19 -7.20 26.53 -7.59
C ILE A 19 -5.80 26.42 -8.22
N HIS A 20 -5.77 26.09 -9.52
CA HIS A 20 -4.59 25.84 -10.37
C HIS A 20 -3.90 24.48 -10.20
N ASP A 21 -4.14 23.61 -11.20
CA ASP A 21 -3.47 22.32 -11.45
C ASP A 21 -3.74 21.15 -10.47
N GLY A 22 -5.01 20.89 -10.15
CA GLY A 22 -5.43 19.79 -9.27
C GLY A 22 -6.25 18.70 -9.98
N ILE A 23 -6.08 17.46 -9.51
CA ILE A 23 -6.93 16.30 -9.79
C ILE A 23 -8.29 16.53 -9.09
N GLY A 24 -9.39 16.07 -9.70
CA GLY A 24 -10.74 16.15 -9.11
C GLY A 24 -10.89 15.37 -7.80
N GLU A 25 -12.10 15.36 -7.25
CA GLU A 25 -12.44 14.59 -6.04
C GLU A 25 -12.09 13.10 -6.20
N VAL A 26 -11.56 12.48 -5.13
CA VAL A 26 -11.08 11.10 -5.15
C VAL A 26 -11.98 10.19 -4.33
N TYR A 27 -12.50 9.15 -4.97
CA TYR A 27 -13.41 8.17 -4.40
C TYR A 27 -12.81 6.76 -4.38
N GLY A 28 -11.52 6.63 -4.70
CA GLY A 28 -10.87 5.33 -4.73
C GLY A 28 -9.57 5.32 -5.50
N ALA A 29 -8.96 4.15 -5.53
CA ALA A 29 -7.65 3.90 -6.10
C ALA A 29 -7.53 2.46 -6.58
N LYS A 30 -6.78 2.26 -7.65
CA LYS A 30 -6.45 0.95 -8.19
C LYS A 30 -5.01 0.91 -8.63
N ALA A 31 -4.38 -0.24 -8.42
CA ALA A 31 -3.06 -0.53 -8.96
C ALA A 31 -2.83 -2.04 -9.07
N THR A 32 -1.91 -2.39 -9.97
CA THR A 32 -1.33 -3.73 -10.05
C THR A 32 0.03 -3.73 -9.35
N ILE A 33 0.19 -4.61 -8.36
CA ILE A 33 1.31 -4.68 -7.43
C ILE A 33 1.98 -6.03 -7.59
N ASN A 34 3.27 -6.05 -7.89
CA ASN A 34 4.00 -7.30 -7.97
C ASN A 34 4.39 -7.80 -6.56
N VAL A 35 4.40 -9.13 -6.38
CA VAL A 35 4.57 -9.76 -5.06
C VAL A 35 5.91 -10.47 -4.95
N TRP A 36 6.65 -10.18 -3.87
CA TRP A 36 7.98 -10.72 -3.58
C TRP A 36 8.03 -11.35 -2.18
N ASP A 37 9.13 -12.06 -1.90
CA ASP A 37 9.47 -12.62 -0.58
C ASP A 37 10.65 -11.84 0.05
N PRO A 38 10.44 -10.61 0.56
CA PRO A 38 11.51 -9.84 1.19
C PRO A 38 11.99 -10.50 2.48
N ARG A 39 13.31 -10.51 2.69
CA ARG A 39 13.88 -10.90 3.98
C ARG A 39 13.51 -9.89 5.07
N ILE A 40 13.03 -10.37 6.21
CA ILE A 40 12.84 -9.61 7.45
C ILE A 40 14.00 -9.88 8.41
N GLU A 41 14.59 -8.85 9.02
CA GLU A 41 15.72 -9.00 9.96
C GLU A 41 15.29 -9.57 11.31
N VAL A 42 14.22 -9.03 11.90
CA VAL A 42 13.72 -9.41 13.23
C VAL A 42 12.20 -9.55 13.24
N VAL A 43 11.67 -10.40 14.13
CA VAL A 43 10.25 -10.81 14.13
C VAL A 43 9.26 -9.64 14.21
N ASN A 44 9.61 -8.57 14.94
CA ASN A 44 8.80 -7.38 15.15
C ASN A 44 8.95 -6.32 14.05
N GLU A 45 9.62 -6.65 12.94
CA GLU A 45 9.62 -5.83 11.73
C GLU A 45 8.67 -6.41 10.69
N PHE A 46 8.28 -5.58 9.73
CA PHE A 46 7.55 -6.01 8.55
C PHE A 46 8.08 -5.30 7.31
N SER A 47 7.73 -5.85 6.15
CA SER A 47 7.77 -5.17 4.86
C SER A 47 6.41 -5.30 4.19
N LEU A 48 5.87 -4.19 3.69
CA LEU A 48 4.58 -4.17 3.01
C LEU A 48 4.64 -3.43 1.68
N SER A 49 3.63 -3.68 0.86
CA SER A 49 3.38 -2.99 -0.40
C SER A 49 1.89 -2.83 -0.60
N GLN A 50 1.40 -1.59 -0.57
CA GLN A 50 -0.03 -1.33 -0.47
C GLN A 50 -0.50 -0.05 -1.17
N ILE A 51 -1.83 0.06 -1.21
CA ILE A 51 -2.57 1.27 -1.51
C ILE A 51 -3.08 1.85 -0.19
N TRP A 52 -2.87 3.15 0.03
CA TRP A 52 -3.50 3.90 1.10
C TRP A 52 -4.59 4.81 0.52
N VAL A 53 -5.79 4.77 1.09
CA VAL A 53 -6.86 5.72 0.82
C VAL A 53 -7.11 6.52 2.09
N LEU A 54 -6.81 7.82 2.04
CA LEU A 54 -6.65 8.66 3.21
C LEU A 54 -7.60 9.86 3.17
N SER A 55 -8.11 10.25 4.35
CA SER A 55 -8.90 11.47 4.51
C SER A 55 -8.72 12.07 5.89
N GLY A 56 -8.64 13.39 5.97
CA GLY A 56 -8.35 14.14 7.20
C GLY A 56 -6.87 14.57 7.31
N SER A 57 -6.32 14.65 8.52
CA SER A 57 -4.99 15.22 8.79
C SER A 57 -4.09 14.29 9.63
N PHE A 58 -2.80 14.27 9.28
CA PHE A 58 -1.76 13.63 10.10
C PHE A 58 -1.47 14.38 11.41
N ASP A 59 -1.88 15.64 11.52
CA ASP A 59 -1.73 16.44 12.73
C ASP A 59 -2.85 16.12 13.73
N GLY A 60 -2.60 15.17 14.63
CA GLY A 60 -3.52 14.79 15.71
C GLY A 60 -4.18 13.43 15.51
N SER A 61 -5.45 13.30 15.90
CA SER A 61 -6.24 12.07 15.82
C SER A 61 -7.22 12.07 14.64
N ASP A 62 -6.94 12.87 13.61
CA ASP A 62 -7.93 13.28 12.61
C ASP A 62 -7.75 12.58 11.27
N LEU A 63 -6.99 11.48 11.21
CA LEU A 63 -6.74 10.73 9.99
C LEU A 63 -7.58 9.46 9.94
N ASN A 64 -8.32 9.29 8.84
CA ASN A 64 -8.91 8.02 8.44
C ASN A 64 -8.04 7.38 7.36
N SER A 65 -7.83 6.07 7.46
CA SER A 65 -7.07 5.28 6.50
C SER A 65 -7.79 3.97 6.18
N ILE A 66 -7.83 3.63 4.90
CA ILE A 66 -8.11 2.28 4.39
C ILE A 66 -6.88 1.82 3.62
N GLU A 67 -6.42 0.61 3.92
CA GLU A 67 -5.17 0.08 3.40
C GLU A 67 -5.39 -1.35 2.90
N ALA A 68 -4.88 -1.64 1.71
CA ALA A 68 -4.87 -3.00 1.18
C ALA A 68 -3.67 -3.24 0.28
N GLY A 69 -3.10 -4.43 0.40
CA GLY A 69 -1.84 -4.78 -0.24
C GLY A 69 -1.37 -6.18 0.10
N TRP A 70 -0.08 -6.41 -0.04
CA TRP A 70 0.57 -7.59 0.52
C TRP A 70 1.64 -7.18 1.52
N GLN A 71 1.89 -8.02 2.52
CA GLN A 71 2.94 -7.81 3.51
C GLN A 71 3.58 -9.11 3.98
N VAL A 72 4.83 -9.02 4.43
CA VAL A 72 5.50 -10.03 5.24
C VAL A 72 5.63 -9.49 6.66
N SER A 73 4.92 -10.11 7.61
CA SER A 73 4.91 -9.70 9.02
C SER A 73 4.96 -10.94 9.92
N PRO A 74 6.16 -11.33 10.38
CA PRO A 74 6.33 -12.53 11.20
C PRO A 74 5.64 -12.44 12.55
N GLU A 75 5.60 -11.26 13.18
CA GLU A 75 4.86 -11.04 14.41
C GLU A 75 3.35 -11.31 14.24
N LEU A 76 2.76 -10.92 13.10
CA LEU A 76 1.34 -11.07 12.85
C LEU A 76 0.95 -12.49 12.39
N TYR A 77 1.77 -13.12 11.55
CA TYR A 77 1.41 -14.38 10.87
C TYR A 77 2.17 -15.61 11.39
N GLY A 78 3.22 -15.43 12.17
CA GLY A 78 4.06 -16.52 12.69
C GLY A 78 5.03 -17.12 11.67
N ASP A 79 5.10 -16.57 10.45
CA ASP A 79 6.02 -16.97 9.38
C ASP A 79 6.45 -15.76 8.52
N ASN A 80 7.35 -15.99 7.55
CA ASN A 80 7.79 -14.95 6.62
C ASN A 80 7.07 -15.02 5.25
N THR A 81 5.92 -15.69 5.16
CA THR A 81 5.24 -15.86 3.87
C THR A 81 4.46 -14.58 3.52
N PRO A 82 4.60 -14.01 2.30
CA PRO A 82 3.79 -12.88 1.86
C PRO A 82 2.30 -13.18 1.96
N ARG A 83 1.56 -12.31 2.66
CA ARG A 83 0.11 -12.43 2.85
C ARG A 83 -0.62 -11.25 2.22
N LEU A 84 -1.74 -11.52 1.56
CA LEU A 84 -2.74 -10.48 1.26
C LEU A 84 -3.25 -9.92 2.58
N PHE A 85 -3.34 -8.60 2.72
CA PHE A 85 -3.83 -8.00 3.94
C PHE A 85 -4.69 -6.78 3.68
N THR A 86 -5.45 -6.44 4.71
CA THR A 86 -6.11 -5.15 4.85
C THR A 86 -5.83 -4.56 6.21
N TYR A 87 -5.83 -3.22 6.27
CA TYR A 87 -5.87 -2.47 7.51
C TYR A 87 -6.82 -1.28 7.37
N TRP A 88 -7.37 -0.81 8.48
CA TRP A 88 -8.07 0.47 8.51
C TRP A 88 -7.85 1.14 9.87
N THR A 89 -8.02 2.46 9.92
CA THR A 89 -8.09 3.25 11.16
C THR A 89 -8.97 4.48 10.94
N SER A 90 -9.62 4.98 11.99
CA SER A 90 -10.38 6.23 11.96
C SER A 90 -9.78 7.34 12.84
N ASP A 91 -8.69 7.07 13.55
CA ASP A 91 -8.13 7.99 14.54
C ASP A 91 -6.60 8.12 14.49
N ALA A 92 -6.02 8.10 13.28
CA ALA A 92 -4.57 8.20 13.09
C ALA A 92 -3.76 7.15 13.88
N TYR A 93 -4.19 5.89 13.83
CA TYR A 93 -3.51 4.73 14.42
C TYR A 93 -3.36 4.80 15.95
N GLN A 94 -4.21 5.58 16.64
CA GLN A 94 -4.09 5.79 18.08
C GLN A 94 -4.74 4.65 18.88
N ALA A 95 -6.05 4.47 18.72
CA ALA A 95 -6.83 3.49 19.45
C ALA A 95 -7.72 2.64 18.54
N THR A 96 -8.18 3.20 17.42
CA THR A 96 -8.99 2.48 16.44
C THR A 96 -8.13 1.79 15.39
N GLY A 97 -8.76 0.85 14.70
CA GLY A 97 -8.19 0.18 13.56
C GLY A 97 -8.04 -1.31 13.75
N CYS A 98 -7.87 -2.00 12.63
CA CYS A 98 -7.89 -3.45 12.61
C CYS A 98 -7.13 -4.02 11.43
N TYR A 99 -6.27 -5.00 11.69
CA TYR A 99 -5.73 -5.87 10.66
C TYR A 99 -6.73 -6.95 10.28
N ASN A 100 -6.92 -7.14 8.97
CA ASN A 100 -7.64 -8.27 8.40
C ASN A 100 -9.02 -8.44 9.05
N LEU A 101 -9.31 -9.65 9.53
CA LEU A 101 -10.54 -10.03 10.22
C LEU A 101 -10.31 -10.24 11.74
N LEU A 102 -9.24 -9.67 12.31
CA LEU A 102 -8.88 -9.88 13.73
C LEU A 102 -9.83 -9.15 14.70
N CYS A 103 -10.61 -8.22 14.18
CA CYS A 103 -11.58 -7.38 14.85
C CYS A 103 -12.64 -6.93 13.83
N SER A 104 -13.73 -6.31 14.31
CA SER A 104 -14.76 -5.74 13.45
C SER A 104 -14.24 -4.57 12.63
N GLY A 105 -14.71 -4.44 11.39
CA GLY A 105 -14.52 -3.25 10.56
C GLY A 105 -14.48 -3.57 9.07
N PHE A 106 -13.76 -4.62 8.66
CA PHE A 106 -13.88 -5.17 7.31
C PHE A 106 -14.89 -6.33 7.30
N VAL A 107 -15.80 -6.31 6.33
CA VAL A 107 -16.79 -7.37 6.12
C VAL A 107 -16.45 -8.10 4.84
N GLN A 108 -15.84 -9.27 4.96
CA GLN A 108 -15.57 -10.14 3.82
C GLN A 108 -16.87 -10.78 3.33
N THR A 109 -17.13 -10.73 2.02
CA THR A 109 -18.37 -11.21 1.40
C THR A 109 -18.16 -12.43 0.50
N THR A 110 -16.94 -12.66 0.03
CA THR A 110 -16.56 -13.83 -0.78
C THR A 110 -15.78 -14.86 0.03
N ASN A 111 -15.81 -16.11 -0.40
CA ASN A 111 -14.93 -17.18 0.08
C ASN A 111 -13.84 -17.57 -0.94
N GLU A 112 -13.77 -16.88 -2.09
CA GLU A 112 -12.78 -17.14 -3.14
C GLU A 112 -11.39 -16.60 -2.79
N ILE A 113 -11.35 -15.47 -2.08
CA ILE A 113 -10.12 -14.80 -1.65
C ILE A 113 -10.06 -14.80 -0.13
N ALA A 114 -8.95 -15.24 0.45
CA ALA A 114 -8.72 -15.22 1.88
C ALA A 114 -7.86 -14.01 2.28
N ILE A 115 -8.44 -13.05 3.00
CA ILE A 115 -7.67 -11.99 3.66
C ILE A 115 -6.79 -12.61 4.75
N GLY A 116 -5.50 -12.25 4.79
CA GLY A 116 -4.47 -12.92 5.59
C GLY A 116 -3.93 -14.23 4.98
N GLY A 117 -4.47 -14.64 3.83
CA GLY A 117 -4.03 -15.82 3.09
C GLY A 117 -2.65 -15.64 2.46
N ALA A 118 -1.89 -16.73 2.37
CA ALA A 118 -0.60 -16.75 1.69
C ALA A 118 -0.78 -16.55 0.18
N ILE A 119 0.05 -15.70 -0.40
CA ILE A 119 0.05 -15.45 -1.85
C ILE A 119 1.05 -16.41 -2.51
N SER A 120 0.62 -17.03 -3.61
CA SER A 120 1.47 -17.87 -4.45
C SER A 120 0.89 -17.92 -5.86
N PRO A 121 1.74 -17.98 -6.91
CA PRO A 121 3.21 -17.92 -6.89
C PRO A 121 3.78 -16.50 -6.65
N LEU A 122 5.09 -16.41 -6.41
CA LEU A 122 5.82 -15.16 -6.11
C LEU A 122 6.84 -14.83 -7.21
N SER A 123 7.12 -13.53 -7.39
CA SER A 123 8.15 -13.06 -8.32
C SER A 123 9.54 -13.58 -7.96
N SER A 124 10.42 -13.68 -8.97
CA SER A 124 11.81 -14.11 -8.80
C SER A 124 12.77 -13.22 -9.57
N PHE A 125 13.98 -13.04 -9.04
CA PHE A 125 14.99 -12.16 -9.63
C PHE A 125 15.43 -12.66 -11.01
N GLY A 126 15.25 -11.84 -12.04
CA GLY A 126 15.52 -12.19 -13.44
C GLY A 126 14.61 -13.30 -14.00
N GLY A 127 13.56 -13.69 -13.28
CA GLY A 127 12.65 -14.77 -13.63
C GLY A 127 11.21 -14.32 -13.80
N ASN A 128 10.28 -15.25 -13.58
CA ASN A 128 8.85 -14.97 -13.68
C ASN A 128 8.42 -13.90 -12.67
N GLN A 129 7.55 -13.00 -13.13
CA GLN A 129 6.94 -11.96 -12.31
C GLN A 129 5.47 -12.30 -12.08
N TYR A 130 5.00 -12.14 -10.85
CA TYR A 130 3.61 -12.35 -10.46
C TYR A 130 3.11 -11.13 -9.71
N ASP A 131 1.91 -10.69 -10.06
CA ASP A 131 1.28 -9.51 -9.51
C ASP A 131 -0.19 -9.73 -9.16
N ILE A 132 -0.69 -8.85 -8.30
CA ILE A 132 -2.08 -8.77 -7.87
C ILE A 132 -2.61 -7.39 -8.24
N THR A 133 -3.89 -7.30 -8.59
CA THR A 133 -4.56 -6.00 -8.79
C THR A 133 -5.54 -5.79 -7.65
N ILE A 134 -5.44 -4.63 -7.01
CA ILE A 134 -6.33 -4.21 -5.94
C ILE A 134 -7.05 -2.95 -6.38
N LEU A 135 -8.36 -2.91 -6.15
CA LEU A 135 -9.21 -1.74 -6.31
C LEU A 135 -9.89 -1.45 -4.97
N ILE A 136 -9.77 -0.22 -4.48
CA ILE A 136 -10.54 0.30 -3.34
C ILE A 136 -11.40 1.45 -3.86
N TRP A 137 -12.70 1.46 -3.58
CA TRP A 137 -13.57 2.55 -4.01
C TRP A 137 -14.79 2.72 -3.11
N LYS A 138 -15.33 3.93 -3.06
CA LYS A 138 -16.57 4.25 -2.37
C LYS A 138 -17.75 3.93 -3.28
N ASP A 139 -18.66 3.07 -2.84
CA ASP A 139 -19.91 2.80 -3.56
C ASP A 139 -20.81 4.04 -3.54
N PRO A 140 -21.19 4.62 -4.70
CA PRO A 140 -22.02 5.81 -4.75
C PRO A 140 -23.45 5.59 -4.26
N ASN A 141 -23.91 4.34 -4.13
CA ASN A 141 -25.28 4.03 -3.71
C ASN A 141 -25.40 3.84 -2.20
N LEU A 142 -24.59 2.94 -1.61
CA LEU A 142 -24.65 2.62 -0.19
C LEU A 142 -23.60 3.35 0.65
N GLY A 143 -22.60 3.99 0.01
CA GLY A 143 -21.55 4.76 0.69
C GLY A 143 -20.41 3.94 1.28
N ASN A 144 -20.52 2.61 1.31
CA ASN A 144 -19.47 1.72 1.82
C ASN A 144 -18.23 1.74 0.93
N TRP A 145 -17.06 1.53 1.52
CA TRP A 145 -15.82 1.37 0.77
C TRP A 145 -15.62 -0.10 0.42
N TRP A 146 -15.55 -0.43 -0.85
CA TRP A 146 -15.36 -1.80 -1.34
C TRP A 146 -13.92 -2.08 -1.69
N MET A 147 -13.52 -3.34 -1.51
CA MET A 147 -12.26 -3.90 -1.99
C MET A 147 -12.54 -4.93 -3.08
N GLY A 148 -11.91 -4.73 -4.24
CA GLY A 148 -11.84 -5.68 -5.34
C GLY A 148 -10.44 -6.30 -5.45
N PHE A 149 -10.39 -7.54 -5.92
CA PHE A 149 -9.16 -8.28 -6.20
C PHE A 149 -9.19 -8.88 -7.61
N GLY A 150 -8.14 -8.65 -8.40
CA GLY A 150 -8.12 -9.01 -9.82
C GLY A 150 -9.10 -8.15 -10.63
N GLU A 151 -9.74 -8.74 -11.64
CA GLU A 151 -10.65 -7.99 -12.51
C GLU A 151 -12.09 -7.92 -11.97
N ASN A 152 -12.62 -9.00 -11.39
CA ASN A 152 -14.06 -9.14 -11.14
C ASN A 152 -14.43 -9.66 -9.74
N THR A 153 -13.47 -9.82 -8.83
CA THR A 153 -13.73 -10.42 -7.52
C THR A 153 -13.95 -9.34 -6.47
N LEU A 154 -15.19 -9.20 -5.98
CA LEU A 154 -15.48 -8.40 -4.80
C LEU A 154 -15.07 -9.18 -3.55
N VAL A 155 -14.11 -8.65 -2.81
CA VAL A 155 -13.61 -9.32 -1.60
C VAL A 155 -14.50 -9.02 -0.41
N GLY A 156 -14.85 -7.75 -0.24
CA GLY A 156 -15.61 -7.26 0.90
C GLY A 156 -15.60 -5.74 0.96
N TYR A 157 -16.08 -5.20 2.07
CA TYR A 157 -16.21 -3.76 2.26
C TYR A 157 -15.94 -3.32 3.70
N TRP A 158 -15.57 -2.06 3.86
CA TRP A 158 -15.59 -1.33 5.12
C TRP A 158 -16.88 -0.50 5.20
N PRO A 159 -17.73 -0.68 6.23
CA PRO A 159 -18.92 0.13 6.42
C PRO A 159 -18.56 1.61 6.58
N THR A 160 -19.31 2.51 5.95
CA THR A 160 -19.02 3.94 6.01
C THR A 160 -19.10 4.51 7.43
N GLU A 161 -19.85 3.87 8.32
CA GLU A 161 -20.13 4.31 9.70
C GLU A 161 -18.93 4.19 10.63
N ILE A 162 -17.88 3.46 10.25
CA ILE A 162 -16.64 3.37 11.04
C ILE A 162 -15.72 4.56 10.80
N PHE A 163 -16.05 5.42 9.83
CA PHE A 163 -15.23 6.56 9.42
C PHE A 163 -15.89 7.89 9.76
N SER A 164 -15.07 8.91 9.95
CA SER A 164 -15.47 10.31 10.08
C SER A 164 -15.28 11.06 8.76
N HIS A 165 -14.05 11.08 8.24
CA HIS A 165 -13.67 11.81 7.02
C HIS A 165 -13.88 11.00 5.76
N LEU A 166 -13.50 9.71 5.77
CA LEU A 166 -13.79 8.79 4.67
C LEU A 166 -15.29 8.49 4.54
N ALA A 167 -16.13 8.95 5.48
CA ALA A 167 -17.58 8.93 5.29
C ALA A 167 -18.03 9.75 4.07
N ASP A 168 -17.30 10.82 3.74
CA ASP A 168 -17.52 11.65 2.56
C ASP A 168 -16.68 11.16 1.37
N ARG A 169 -15.37 11.40 1.37
CA ARG A 169 -14.44 11.00 0.29
C ARG A 169 -12.99 10.96 0.77
N ALA A 170 -12.09 10.51 -0.10
CA ALA A 170 -10.66 10.58 0.14
C ALA A 170 -10.12 11.97 -0.23
N THR A 171 -9.13 12.44 0.53
CA THR A 171 -8.34 13.64 0.18
C THR A 171 -6.95 13.28 -0.34
N MET A 172 -6.54 12.03 -0.20
CA MET A 172 -5.24 11.57 -0.67
C MET A 172 -5.24 10.07 -0.94
N VAL A 173 -4.45 9.67 -1.93
CA VAL A 173 -4.16 8.28 -2.23
C VAL A 173 -2.66 8.11 -2.34
N GLU A 174 -2.14 7.04 -1.74
CA GLU A 174 -0.74 6.65 -1.87
C GLU A 174 -0.59 5.21 -2.33
N TRP A 175 0.52 4.92 -2.99
CA TRP A 175 0.96 3.60 -3.42
C TRP A 175 2.43 3.44 -3.09
N GLY A 176 2.84 2.29 -2.57
CA GLY A 176 4.25 2.09 -2.28
C GLY A 176 4.50 1.07 -1.19
N GLY A 177 5.71 1.14 -0.63
CA GLY A 177 6.17 0.20 0.39
C GLY A 177 6.57 0.88 1.68
N GLU A 178 6.45 0.13 2.77
CA GLU A 178 6.86 0.56 4.10
C GLU A 178 7.60 -0.58 4.79
N VAL A 179 8.64 -0.21 5.55
CA VAL A 179 9.43 -1.13 6.36
C VAL A 179 9.55 -0.57 7.78
N VAL A 180 9.40 -1.44 8.78
CA VAL A 180 9.77 -1.07 10.15
C VAL A 180 11.28 -1.17 10.32
N ASN A 181 11.90 -0.10 10.78
CA ASN A 181 13.31 -0.07 11.14
C ASN A 181 13.45 -0.02 12.66
N SER A 182 13.45 -1.19 13.30
CA SER A 182 13.55 -1.31 14.76
C SER A 182 14.91 -0.87 15.31
N ARG A 183 15.94 -0.84 14.45
CA ARG A 183 17.34 -0.65 14.82
C ARG A 183 17.78 -1.58 15.95
N ALA A 184 17.31 -2.83 15.96
CA ALA A 184 17.58 -3.81 17.02
C ALA A 184 19.08 -3.95 17.37
N ASN A 185 19.95 -3.77 16.37
CA ASN A 185 21.40 -3.85 16.51
C ASN A 185 22.12 -2.49 16.54
N GLY A 186 21.41 -1.38 16.76
CA GLY A 186 21.97 -0.02 16.77
C GLY A 186 22.28 0.57 15.38
N HIS A 187 21.92 -0.16 14.31
CA HIS A 187 22.15 0.19 12.91
C HIS A 187 20.82 0.22 12.14
N HIS A 188 20.83 0.70 10.89
CA HIS A 188 19.67 0.54 10.02
C HIS A 188 19.33 -0.94 9.81
N THR A 189 18.04 -1.28 9.75
CA THR A 189 17.59 -2.64 9.45
C THR A 189 18.05 -3.13 8.07
N SER A 190 18.33 -4.42 7.99
CA SER A 190 18.55 -5.23 6.79
C SER A 190 17.27 -5.91 6.28
N THR A 191 16.11 -5.53 6.82
CA THR A 191 14.81 -5.86 6.23
C THR A 191 14.72 -5.26 4.83
N GLN A 192 14.32 -6.09 3.87
CA GLN A 192 14.21 -5.68 2.48
C GLN A 192 12.85 -5.03 2.23
N MET A 193 12.81 -4.06 1.31
CA MET A 193 11.56 -3.54 0.78
C MET A 193 11.30 -4.11 -0.62
N GLY A 194 10.10 -4.65 -0.83
CA GLY A 194 9.71 -5.25 -2.10
C GLY A 194 10.60 -6.45 -2.44
N SER A 195 11.45 -6.31 -3.46
CA SER A 195 12.37 -7.35 -3.92
C SER A 195 13.72 -7.30 -3.21
N GLY A 196 13.96 -6.25 -2.41
CA GLY A 196 15.28 -5.96 -1.85
C GLY A 196 16.24 -5.28 -2.82
N HIS A 197 15.80 -4.96 -4.05
CA HIS A 197 16.60 -4.30 -5.07
C HIS A 197 16.14 -2.87 -5.32
N PHE A 198 17.09 -2.03 -5.74
CA PHE A 198 16.82 -0.63 -6.03
C PHE A 198 16.05 -0.45 -7.35
N PRO A 199 15.24 0.62 -7.48
CA PRO A 199 14.36 0.84 -8.62
C PRO A 199 15.10 0.98 -9.96
N GLU A 200 16.38 1.37 -9.95
CA GLU A 200 17.21 1.48 -11.14
C GLU A 200 17.45 0.14 -11.85
N GLU A 201 17.27 -0.99 -11.15
CA GLU A 201 17.40 -2.32 -11.75
C GLU A 201 16.22 -2.70 -12.65
N GLY A 202 15.07 -2.04 -12.49
CA GLY A 202 13.92 -2.14 -13.39
C GLY A 202 13.22 -3.51 -13.41
N PHE A 203 12.53 -3.77 -14.52
CA PHE A 203 11.68 -4.95 -14.69
C PHE A 203 12.41 -6.27 -14.39
N ALA A 204 11.68 -7.20 -13.79
CA ALA A 204 12.14 -8.51 -13.34
C ALA A 204 13.18 -8.51 -12.20
N LYS A 205 13.54 -7.35 -11.65
CA LYS A 205 14.52 -7.22 -10.56
C LYS A 205 14.03 -6.35 -9.42
N ALA A 206 13.59 -5.13 -9.73
CA ALA A 206 12.97 -4.22 -8.78
C ALA A 206 11.49 -4.53 -8.60
N SER A 207 10.92 -4.13 -7.45
CA SER A 207 9.47 -4.17 -7.28
C SER A 207 8.79 -3.07 -8.05
N TYR A 208 7.55 -3.29 -8.46
CA TYR A 208 6.77 -2.31 -9.20
C TYR A 208 5.32 -2.22 -8.74
N PHE A 209 4.78 -1.02 -8.93
CA PHE A 209 3.37 -0.80 -9.14
C PHE A 209 3.17 -0.33 -10.58
N ARG A 210 2.14 -0.81 -11.25
CA ARG A 210 1.73 -0.37 -12.59
C ARG A 210 0.22 -0.15 -12.64
N ASN A 211 -0.22 0.52 -13.70
CA ASN A 211 -1.63 0.88 -13.90
C ASN A 211 -2.17 1.64 -12.68
N LEU A 212 -1.45 2.68 -12.23
CA LEU A 212 -1.96 3.54 -11.17
C LEU A 212 -3.18 4.31 -11.70
N GLU A 213 -4.33 4.08 -11.08
CA GLU A 213 -5.61 4.69 -11.43
C GLU A 213 -6.29 5.20 -10.16
N ILE A 214 -7.11 6.24 -10.30
CA ILE A 214 -8.00 6.75 -9.27
C ILE A 214 -9.45 6.56 -9.69
N VAL A 215 -10.35 6.49 -8.71
CA VAL A 215 -11.80 6.58 -8.96
C VAL A 215 -12.23 8.02 -8.75
N ASP A 216 -12.82 8.62 -9.78
CA ASP A 216 -13.29 10.00 -9.78
C ASP A 216 -14.73 10.14 -9.24
N SER A 217 -15.25 11.37 -9.25
CA SER A 217 -16.61 11.69 -8.80
C SER A 217 -17.73 11.06 -9.63
N ASP A 218 -17.45 10.69 -10.87
CA ASP A 218 -18.39 9.97 -11.73
C ASP A 218 -18.29 8.45 -11.51
N ASN A 219 -17.56 8.03 -10.48
CA ASN A 219 -17.25 6.65 -10.14
C ASN A 219 -16.60 5.89 -11.31
N SER A 220 -15.79 6.61 -12.09
CA SER A 220 -15.03 6.10 -13.23
C SER A 220 -13.55 5.98 -12.88
N LEU A 221 -12.89 4.98 -13.47
CA LEU A 221 -11.44 4.84 -13.35
C LEU A 221 -10.75 5.77 -14.34
N SER A 222 -9.78 6.53 -13.83
CA SER A 222 -8.90 7.37 -14.63
C SER A 222 -7.45 7.14 -14.26
N SER A 223 -6.56 7.17 -15.25
CA SER A 223 -5.12 7.06 -15.02
C SER A 223 -4.64 8.17 -14.11
N ALA A 224 -3.83 7.81 -13.13
CA ALA A 224 -3.23 8.76 -12.23
C ALA A 224 -2.13 9.54 -12.98
N HIS A 225 -2.17 10.87 -12.90
CA HIS A 225 -1.18 11.77 -13.52
C HIS A 225 -0.48 12.60 -12.44
N ASP A 226 0.71 13.13 -12.77
CA ASP A 226 1.50 14.03 -11.91
C ASP A 226 1.80 13.49 -10.50
N ILE A 227 2.09 12.19 -10.41
CA ILE A 227 2.42 11.54 -9.14
C ILE A 227 3.71 12.10 -8.55
N SER A 228 3.69 12.35 -7.24
CA SER A 228 4.87 12.74 -6.48
C SER A 228 5.48 11.51 -5.82
N THR A 229 6.81 11.41 -5.80
CA THR A 229 7.51 10.29 -5.17
C THR A 229 8.30 10.78 -3.96
N LEU A 230 8.22 10.05 -2.85
CA LEU A 230 8.90 10.35 -1.59
C LEU A 230 9.67 9.12 -1.09
N ALA A 231 10.92 9.33 -0.70
CA ALA A 231 11.71 8.35 0.04
C ALA A 231 12.51 9.08 1.11
N GLU A 232 12.38 8.65 2.37
CA GLU A 232 13.05 9.30 3.50
C GLU A 232 14.58 9.22 3.39
N ASN A 233 15.09 8.08 2.93
CA ASN A 233 16.52 7.87 2.70
C ASN A 233 16.74 6.99 1.47
N THR A 234 17.04 7.64 0.35
CA THR A 234 17.25 7.00 -0.96
C THR A 234 18.41 6.02 -1.02
N ASN A 235 19.34 6.06 -0.05
CA ASN A 235 20.43 5.08 0.04
C ASN A 235 20.00 3.75 0.69
N CYS A 236 18.86 3.72 1.39
CA CYS A 236 18.33 2.51 2.04
C CYS A 236 17.21 1.89 1.19
N TYR A 237 16.25 2.73 0.80
CA TYR A 237 15.12 2.40 -0.05
C TYR A 237 14.86 3.58 -0.97
N ASN A 238 14.54 3.31 -2.24
CA ASN A 238 14.30 4.35 -3.22
C ASN A 238 13.08 4.03 -4.09
N ILE A 239 12.60 5.04 -4.81
CA ILE A 239 11.47 4.96 -5.71
C ILE A 239 11.73 5.77 -6.98
N LYS A 240 11.26 5.28 -8.12
CA LYS A 240 11.40 5.95 -9.42
C LYS A 240 10.15 5.75 -10.27
N SER A 241 9.44 6.84 -10.52
CA SER A 241 8.28 6.86 -11.40
C SER A 241 8.65 6.91 -12.88
N SER A 242 7.76 6.38 -13.71
CA SER A 242 7.83 6.44 -15.17
C SER A 242 6.43 6.28 -15.78
N TYR A 243 6.36 6.42 -17.10
CA TYR A 243 5.14 6.26 -17.86
C TYR A 243 5.44 5.57 -19.19
N ASN A 244 4.61 4.60 -19.57
CA ASN A 244 4.55 4.08 -20.93
C ASN A 244 3.12 3.58 -21.24
N ASN A 245 2.81 3.32 -22.51
CA ASN A 245 1.45 2.94 -22.91
C ASN A 245 1.03 1.52 -22.47
N GLU A 246 1.98 0.66 -22.07
CA GLU A 246 1.69 -0.72 -21.67
C GLU A 246 1.36 -0.81 -20.17
N TRP A 247 2.04 0.00 -19.35
CA TRP A 247 1.95 -0.02 -17.88
C TRP A 247 1.24 1.21 -17.30
N GLY A 248 0.86 2.15 -18.17
CA GLY A 248 0.39 3.47 -17.77
C GLY A 248 1.42 4.20 -16.91
N THR A 249 0.92 5.01 -15.99
CA THR A 249 1.71 5.57 -14.89
C THR A 249 2.10 4.44 -13.95
N HIS A 250 3.40 4.30 -13.70
CA HIS A 250 3.97 3.22 -12.91
C HIS A 250 5.23 3.70 -12.19
N PHE A 251 5.70 2.91 -11.23
CA PHE A 251 7.00 3.15 -10.61
C PHE A 251 7.66 1.84 -10.22
N TYR A 252 8.99 1.89 -10.17
CA TYR A 252 9.78 0.89 -9.47
C TYR A 252 10.14 1.41 -8.08
N TYR A 253 10.25 0.51 -7.12
CA TYR A 253 10.64 0.82 -5.74
C TYR A 253 11.34 -0.37 -5.09
N GLY A 254 11.98 -0.10 -3.96
CA GLY A 254 12.57 -1.12 -3.11
C GLY A 254 13.96 -0.72 -2.62
N GLY A 255 14.63 -1.69 -2.00
CA GLY A 255 16.00 -1.54 -1.55
C GLY A 255 16.34 -2.58 -0.48
N PRO A 256 17.63 -2.80 -0.23
CA PRO A 256 18.10 -3.84 0.68
C PRO A 256 17.99 -3.43 2.16
N GLY A 257 17.59 -2.18 2.45
CA GLY A 257 17.73 -1.60 3.77
C GLY A 257 19.19 -1.28 4.04
N LYS A 258 19.83 -2.06 4.91
CA LYS A 258 21.24 -1.88 5.29
C LYS A 258 22.19 -2.19 4.14
N SER A 259 23.05 -1.24 3.81
CA SER A 259 24.09 -1.35 2.77
C SER A 259 25.31 -0.50 3.13
N PRO A 260 26.44 -0.57 2.40
CA PRO A 260 27.55 0.36 2.61
C PRO A 260 27.15 1.85 2.46
N GLN A 261 26.12 2.15 1.68
CA GLN A 261 25.55 3.48 1.48
C GLN A 261 24.47 3.83 2.51
N CYS A 262 23.95 2.83 3.24
CA CYS A 262 22.98 2.95 4.32
C CYS A 262 23.40 2.11 5.55
N PRO A 263 24.31 2.62 6.41
CA PRO A 263 24.91 1.86 7.50
C PRO A 263 24.04 1.63 8.74
#